data_AF-A0A3D3CQT8-F1
#
_entry.id   AF-A0A3D3CQT8-F1
#
_cell.length_a   1.000
_cell.length_b   1.000
_cell.length_c   1.000
_cell.angle_alpha   90.00
_cell.angle_beta   90.00
_cell.angle_gamma   90.00
#
_symmetry.space_group_name_H-M   'P 1'
#
loop_
_entity.id
_entity.type
_entity.pdbx_description
1 polymer ?
#
loop_
_entity_poly.entity_id
_entity_poly.type
_entity_poly.pdbx_seq_one_letter_code
_entity_poly.pdbx_strand_id
1 'polypeptide(L)'
;FSDEYSVSRAYRDSRINRIFEGTNEINRLLSVDMVLKRAMKGRLDILTPAKNVAKELVSIPDFGSGEEGPFAAEKKLIIQFKKAILLTAGAAVQKLMMKLESEQEILMHIADMAMITFHAESALLRVIKLSATRNADALTFEMDVLHTFLYDSADILEKHGKDAVNGFAEGDEQRMLLLGLKRFCKANPFNSKEAKRRIADKLIADGRYPL
;
A
#
# COMPACT_ATOMS: atom_id res chain seq x y z
N PHE A 1 -1.47 8.68 -32.36
CA PHE A 1 -2.61 7.73 -32.35
C PHE A 1 -2.68 7.04 -33.71
N SER A 2 -1.57 6.45 -34.17
CA SER A 2 -1.47 5.80 -35.49
C SER A 2 -1.46 4.28 -35.28
N ASP A 3 -2.21 3.54 -36.08
CA ASP A 3 -2.26 2.07 -36.04
C ASP A 3 -0.98 1.40 -36.56
N GLU A 4 -0.08 2.16 -37.18
CA GLU A 4 1.23 1.68 -37.63
C GLU A 4 2.19 1.44 -36.46
N TYR A 5 1.95 2.06 -35.29
CA TYR A 5 2.80 1.89 -34.12
C TYR A 5 2.25 0.83 -33.17
N SER A 6 3.13 -0.07 -32.71
CA SER A 6 2.78 -1.17 -31.79
C SER A 6 2.10 -0.71 -30.49
N VAL A 7 2.43 0.49 -30.01
CA VAL A 7 1.81 1.08 -28.80
C VAL A 7 0.30 1.34 -28.96
N SER A 8 -0.19 1.61 -30.19
CA SER A 8 -1.63 1.78 -30.44
C SER A 8 -2.38 0.49 -30.14
N ARG A 9 -1.86 -0.64 -30.63
CA ARG A 9 -2.40 -1.97 -30.36
C ARG A 9 -2.31 -2.31 -28.87
N ALA A 10 -1.13 -2.15 -28.27
CA ALA A 10 -0.92 -2.47 -26.85
C ALA A 10 -1.86 -1.68 -25.92
N TYR A 11 -2.14 -0.41 -26.23
CA TYR A 11 -3.09 0.40 -25.46
C TYR A 11 -4.53 -0.14 -25.55
N ARG A 12 -4.99 -0.50 -26.75
CA ARG A 12 -6.33 -1.09 -26.94
C ARG A 12 -6.45 -2.44 -26.25
N ASP A 13 -5.45 -3.30 -26.41
CA ASP A 13 -5.41 -4.64 -25.84
C ASP A 13 -5.38 -4.59 -24.30
N SER A 14 -4.75 -3.57 -23.70
CA SER A 14 -4.72 -3.39 -22.24
C SER A 14 -6.11 -3.18 -21.62
N ARG A 15 -7.10 -2.68 -22.38
CA ARG A 15 -8.40 -2.30 -21.82
C ARG A 15 -9.20 -3.48 -21.30
N ILE A 16 -9.13 -4.63 -21.97
CA ILE A 16 -9.92 -5.83 -21.62
C ILE A 16 -9.44 -6.47 -20.32
N ASN A 17 -8.16 -6.30 -19.97
CA ASN A 17 -7.55 -6.86 -18.76
C ASN A 17 -8.17 -6.35 -17.45
N ARG A 18 -8.91 -5.23 -17.51
CA ARG A 18 -9.64 -4.67 -16.35
C ARG A 18 -11.07 -5.19 -16.21
N ILE A 19 -11.50 -6.05 -17.13
CA ILE A 19 -12.87 -6.58 -17.25
C ILE A 19 -12.89 -8.11 -17.21
N PHE A 20 -11.97 -8.73 -17.94
CA PHE A 20 -11.83 -10.19 -18.02
C PHE A 20 -11.24 -10.77 -16.72
N GLU A 21 -11.59 -12.02 -16.38
CA GLU A 21 -11.29 -12.67 -15.08
C GLU A 21 -11.92 -11.97 -13.86
N GLY A 22 -13.15 -11.46 -14.06
CA GLY A 22 -13.84 -10.62 -13.10
C GLY A 22 -13.40 -9.16 -13.23
N THR A 23 -14.36 -8.24 -13.16
CA THR A 23 -14.01 -6.82 -13.26
C THR A 23 -13.14 -6.41 -12.07
N ASN A 24 -12.30 -5.38 -12.26
CA ASN A 24 -11.45 -4.88 -11.18
C ASN A 24 -12.27 -4.49 -9.93
N GLU A 25 -13.49 -4.02 -10.09
CA GLU A 25 -14.38 -3.65 -8.99
C GLU A 25 -14.79 -4.90 -8.19
N ILE A 26 -15.20 -5.98 -8.87
CA ILE A 26 -15.56 -7.24 -8.21
C ILE A 26 -14.35 -7.87 -7.53
N ASN A 27 -13.19 -7.89 -8.20
CA ASN A 27 -11.96 -8.40 -7.62
C ASN A 27 -11.54 -7.64 -6.36
N ARG A 28 -11.69 -6.30 -6.34
CA ARG A 28 -11.46 -5.49 -5.13
C ARG A 28 -12.40 -5.86 -3.99
N LEU A 29 -13.70 -5.91 -4.25
CA LEU A 29 -14.69 -6.25 -3.23
C LEU A 29 -14.45 -7.64 -2.64
N LEU A 30 -14.17 -8.65 -3.48
CA LEU A 30 -13.90 -10.02 -3.04
C LEU A 30 -12.64 -10.13 -2.18
N SER A 31 -11.62 -9.32 -2.46
CA SER A 31 -10.35 -9.35 -1.72
C SER A 31 -10.54 -8.99 -0.23
N VAL A 32 -11.44 -8.05 0.06
CA VAL A 32 -11.75 -7.60 1.43
C VAL A 32 -12.86 -8.46 2.04
N ASP A 33 -13.91 -8.77 1.28
CA ASP A 33 -15.06 -9.56 1.73
C ASP A 33 -14.62 -10.93 2.30
N MET A 34 -13.72 -11.64 1.61
CA MET A 34 -13.23 -12.93 2.10
C MET A 34 -12.49 -12.81 3.45
N VAL A 35 -11.71 -11.74 3.63
CA VAL A 35 -10.94 -11.47 4.84
C VAL A 35 -11.89 -11.12 6.01
N LEU A 36 -12.87 -10.25 5.76
CA LEU A 36 -13.89 -9.89 6.75
C LEU A 36 -14.76 -11.08 7.16
N LYS A 37 -15.23 -11.89 6.19
CA LYS A 37 -15.98 -13.12 6.48
C LYS A 37 -15.19 -14.12 7.30
N ARG A 38 -13.88 -14.26 7.06
CA ARG A 38 -13.01 -15.10 7.90
C ARG A 38 -12.88 -14.54 9.30
N ALA A 39 -12.81 -13.22 9.47
CA ALA A 39 -12.76 -12.58 10.78
C ALA A 39 -14.06 -12.73 11.58
N MET A 40 -15.22 -12.51 10.96
CA MET A 40 -16.52 -12.71 11.60
C MET A 40 -16.75 -14.17 12.02
N LYS A 41 -16.20 -15.12 11.27
CA LYS A 41 -16.23 -16.56 11.60
C LYS A 41 -15.14 -16.99 12.60
N GLY A 42 -14.36 -16.04 13.15
CA GLY A 42 -13.28 -16.33 14.09
C GLY A 42 -12.09 -17.10 13.50
N ARG A 43 -11.99 -17.21 12.17
CA ARG A 43 -10.89 -17.92 11.48
C ARG A 43 -9.66 -17.04 11.26
N LEU A 44 -9.81 -15.72 11.44
CA LEU A 44 -8.73 -14.74 11.33
C LEU A 44 -8.95 -13.64 12.36
N ASP A 45 -8.00 -13.41 13.24
CA ASP A 45 -8.12 -12.34 14.22
C ASP A 45 -7.68 -10.99 13.64
N ILE A 46 -8.65 -10.17 13.23
CA ILE A 46 -8.41 -8.79 12.77
C ILE A 46 -8.69 -7.77 13.87
N LEU A 47 -9.63 -8.08 14.77
CA LEU A 47 -10.10 -7.13 15.77
C LEU A 47 -9.07 -6.90 16.87
N THR A 48 -8.35 -7.93 17.31
CA THR A 48 -7.30 -7.74 18.33
C THR A 48 -6.13 -6.91 17.79
N PRO A 49 -5.56 -7.19 16.61
CA PRO A 49 -4.55 -6.31 16.02
C PRO A 49 -5.05 -4.87 15.81
N ALA A 50 -6.27 -4.68 15.31
CA ALA A 50 -6.84 -3.34 15.12
C ALA A 50 -6.98 -2.58 16.45
N LYS A 51 -7.45 -3.25 17.52
CA LYS A 51 -7.52 -2.65 18.87
C LYS A 51 -6.14 -2.28 19.41
N ASN A 52 -5.12 -3.11 19.16
CA ASN A 52 -3.75 -2.81 19.59
C ASN A 52 -3.18 -1.59 18.84
N VAL A 53 -3.43 -1.48 17.54
CA VAL A 53 -3.05 -0.32 16.73
C VAL A 53 -3.74 0.96 17.24
N ALA A 54 -5.04 0.89 17.55
CA ALA A 54 -5.77 2.03 18.11
C ALA A 54 -5.19 2.47 19.47
N LYS A 55 -4.81 1.53 20.34
CA LYS A 55 -4.14 1.83 21.62
C LYS A 55 -2.79 2.52 21.42
N GLU A 56 -2.02 2.14 20.39
CA GLU A 56 -0.72 2.74 20.07
C GLU A 56 -0.82 4.25 19.73
N LEU A 57 -1.98 4.70 19.25
CA LEU A 57 -2.22 6.11 18.94
C LEU A 57 -2.36 6.98 20.18
N VAL A 58 -2.85 6.40 21.29
CA VAL A 58 -3.09 7.10 22.56
C VAL A 58 -1.90 6.92 23.52
N SER A 59 -1.08 5.89 23.31
CA SER A 59 0.16 5.73 24.05
C SER A 59 1.22 6.73 23.60
N ILE A 60 2.11 7.10 24.53
CA ILE A 60 3.31 7.89 24.24
C ILE A 60 4.09 7.16 23.13
N PRO A 61 4.44 7.85 22.02
CA PRO A 61 5.26 7.25 20.98
C PRO A 61 6.54 6.69 21.57
N ASP A 62 6.78 5.40 21.34
CA ASP A 62 8.07 4.81 21.69
C ASP A 62 9.15 5.42 20.78
N PHE A 63 10.06 6.17 21.41
CA PHE A 63 11.25 6.74 20.78
C PHE A 63 12.43 5.77 20.83
N GLY A 64 12.20 4.51 21.21
CA GLY A 64 13.20 3.46 21.29
C GLY A 64 14.10 3.43 20.07
N SER A 65 15.37 3.09 20.30
CA SER A 65 16.39 2.89 19.27
C SER A 65 15.79 2.01 18.17
N GLY A 66 15.47 2.62 17.03
CA GLY A 66 14.86 1.91 15.92
C GLY A 66 15.70 0.69 15.56
N GLU A 67 15.09 -0.37 15.01
CA GLU A 67 15.86 -1.48 14.47
C GLU A 67 16.96 -0.91 13.56
N GLU A 68 18.21 -1.14 13.92
CA GLU A 68 19.36 -0.74 13.14
C GLU A 68 19.72 -1.90 12.21
N GLY A 69 19.86 -1.62 10.93
CA GLY A 69 20.27 -2.61 9.95
C GLY A 69 19.78 -2.34 8.53
N PRO A 70 20.23 -3.14 7.56
CA PRO A 70 19.80 -3.03 6.18
C PRO A 70 18.28 -3.14 6.06
N PHE A 71 17.69 -2.21 5.31
CA PHE A 71 16.26 -2.14 5.03
C PHE A 71 15.34 -1.92 6.26
N ALA A 72 15.89 -1.53 7.41
CA ALA A 72 15.08 -1.40 8.63
C ALA A 72 14.01 -0.31 8.51
N ALA A 73 14.32 0.82 7.87
CA ALA A 73 13.38 1.90 7.65
C ALA A 73 12.22 1.49 6.71
N GLU A 74 12.54 0.75 5.66
CA GLU A 74 11.61 0.26 4.65
C GLU A 74 10.69 -0.82 5.24
N LYS A 75 11.25 -1.78 6.01
CA LYS A 75 10.48 -2.77 6.75
C LYS A 75 9.52 -2.11 7.74
N LYS A 76 10.02 -1.12 8.49
CA LYS A 76 9.19 -0.33 9.39
C LYS A 76 8.05 0.35 8.63
N LEU A 77 8.32 0.97 7.49
CA LEU A 77 7.28 1.63 6.68
C LEU A 77 6.19 0.64 6.23
N ILE A 78 6.55 -0.57 5.79
CA ILE A 78 5.58 -1.62 5.44
C ILE A 78 4.73 -2.04 6.64
N ILE A 79 5.34 -2.21 7.82
CA ILE A 79 4.60 -2.51 9.06
C ILE A 79 3.60 -1.38 9.35
N GLN A 80 3.99 -0.13 9.16
CA GLN A 80 3.12 1.01 9.39
C GLN A 80 1.97 1.06 8.37
N PHE A 81 2.20 0.75 7.10
CA PHE A 81 1.11 0.59 6.11
C PHE A 81 0.09 -0.47 6.53
N LYS A 82 0.54 -1.62 7.06
CA LYS A 82 -0.35 -2.65 7.60
C LYS A 82 -1.15 -2.15 8.80
N LYS A 83 -0.55 -1.33 9.68
CA LYS A 83 -1.27 -0.68 10.78
C LYS A 83 -2.32 0.31 10.26
N ALA A 84 -2.02 1.09 9.22
CA ALA A 84 -2.99 1.98 8.60
C ALA A 84 -4.21 1.22 8.06
N ILE A 85 -4.00 0.07 7.40
CA ILE A 85 -5.09 -0.80 6.93
C ILE A 85 -5.91 -1.32 8.12
N LEU A 86 -5.25 -1.83 9.16
CA LEU A 86 -5.93 -2.36 10.35
C LEU A 86 -6.73 -1.28 11.10
N LEU A 87 -6.20 -0.07 11.18
CA LEU A 87 -6.88 1.09 11.77
C LEU A 87 -8.16 1.42 11.00
N THR A 88 -8.06 1.59 9.67
CA THR A 88 -9.20 1.94 8.82
C THR A 88 -10.23 0.82 8.77
N ALA A 89 -9.81 -0.41 8.46
CA ALA A 89 -10.72 -1.55 8.33
C ALA A 89 -11.35 -1.93 9.68
N GLY A 90 -10.57 -1.92 10.76
CA GLY A 90 -11.08 -2.20 12.11
C GLY A 90 -12.12 -1.19 12.56
N ALA A 91 -11.89 0.11 12.33
CA ALA A 91 -12.85 1.15 12.63
C ALA A 91 -14.10 1.05 11.74
N ALA A 92 -13.95 0.81 10.44
CA ALA A 92 -15.07 0.62 9.52
C ALA A 92 -15.97 -0.55 9.94
N VAL A 93 -15.38 -1.70 10.30
CA VAL A 93 -16.13 -2.86 10.83
C VAL A 93 -16.89 -2.51 12.11
N GLN A 94 -16.24 -1.82 13.05
CA GLN A 94 -16.88 -1.44 14.32
C GLN A 94 -18.01 -0.43 14.14
N LYS A 95 -17.87 0.51 13.21
CA LYS A 95 -18.83 1.58 12.98
C LYS A 95 -20.04 1.13 12.15
N LEU A 96 -19.77 0.42 11.06
CA LEU A 96 -20.78 0.06 10.06
C LEU A 96 -21.39 -1.32 10.33
N MET A 97 -20.65 -2.21 11.01
CA MET A 97 -21.11 -3.54 11.38
C MET A 97 -21.68 -4.29 10.15
N MET A 98 -22.92 -4.78 10.24
CA MET A 98 -23.59 -5.50 9.14
C MET A 98 -23.82 -4.64 7.89
N LYS A 99 -23.76 -3.30 7.99
CA LYS A 99 -23.92 -2.41 6.83
C LYS A 99 -22.65 -2.29 6.00
N LEU A 100 -21.49 -2.72 6.51
CA LEU A 100 -20.22 -2.58 5.80
C LEU A 100 -20.25 -3.28 4.42
N GLU A 101 -20.97 -4.40 4.29
CA GLU A 101 -21.09 -5.13 3.02
C GLU A 101 -21.75 -4.30 1.91
N SER A 102 -22.59 -3.32 2.26
CA SER A 102 -23.21 -2.40 1.27
C SER A 102 -22.37 -1.15 0.99
N GLU A 103 -21.36 -0.85 1.80
CA GLU A 103 -20.49 0.34 1.64
C GLU A 103 -19.31 0.03 0.71
N GLN A 104 -19.60 -0.14 -0.58
CA GLN A 104 -18.63 -0.60 -1.57
C GLN A 104 -17.46 0.36 -1.74
N GLU A 105 -17.69 1.67 -1.65
CA GLU A 105 -16.67 2.71 -1.77
C GLU A 105 -15.62 2.59 -0.66
N ILE A 106 -16.07 2.32 0.57
CA ILE A 106 -15.20 2.11 1.73
C ILE A 106 -14.40 0.81 1.55
N LEU A 107 -15.06 -0.26 1.12
CA LEU A 107 -14.41 -1.54 0.85
C LEU A 107 -13.36 -1.42 -0.27
N MET A 108 -13.64 -0.66 -1.33
CA MET A 108 -12.71 -0.43 -2.43
C MET A 108 -11.48 0.34 -1.96
N HIS A 109 -11.62 1.35 -1.11
CA HIS A 109 -10.47 2.05 -0.53
C HIS A 109 -9.61 1.13 0.33
N ILE A 110 -10.23 0.30 1.18
CA ILE A 110 -9.49 -0.68 1.99
C ILE A 110 -8.77 -1.70 1.10
N ALA A 111 -9.41 -2.15 0.02
CA ALA A 111 -8.82 -3.05 -0.97
C ALA A 111 -7.60 -2.40 -1.64
N ASP A 112 -7.72 -1.15 -2.09
CA ASP A 112 -6.61 -0.42 -2.72
C ASP A 112 -5.44 -0.21 -1.74
N MET A 113 -5.71 0.12 -0.47
CA MET A 113 -4.65 0.19 0.57
C MET A 113 -3.91 -1.15 0.72
N ALA A 114 -4.66 -2.27 0.75
CA ALA A 114 -4.10 -3.61 0.85
C ALA A 114 -3.26 -3.99 -0.39
N MET A 115 -3.74 -3.68 -1.59
CA MET A 115 -3.02 -3.92 -2.85
C MET A 115 -1.72 -3.12 -2.92
N ILE A 116 -1.75 -1.83 -2.58
CA ILE A 116 -0.55 -0.97 -2.54
C ILE A 116 0.47 -1.55 -1.55
N THR A 117 0.04 -1.91 -0.34
CA THR A 117 0.91 -2.50 0.67
C THR A 117 1.51 -3.82 0.20
N PHE A 118 0.71 -4.67 -0.44
CA PHE A 118 1.18 -5.95 -0.99
C PHE A 118 2.25 -5.75 -2.07
N HIS A 119 2.04 -4.83 -3.02
CA HIS A 119 3.04 -4.51 -4.04
C HIS A 119 4.32 -3.94 -3.41
N ALA A 120 4.19 -3.04 -2.43
CA ALA A 120 5.31 -2.40 -1.76
C ALA A 120 6.17 -3.40 -0.98
N GLU A 121 5.52 -4.30 -0.22
CA GLU A 121 6.20 -5.37 0.50
C GLU A 121 6.85 -6.36 -0.46
N SER A 122 6.16 -6.74 -1.54
CA SER A 122 6.70 -7.65 -2.55
C SER A 122 7.96 -7.09 -3.23
N ALA A 123 7.95 -5.80 -3.57
CA ALA A 123 9.11 -5.11 -4.12
C ALA A 123 10.27 -5.11 -3.12
N LEU A 124 10.01 -4.74 -1.86
CA LEU A 124 11.02 -4.73 -0.80
C LEU A 124 11.67 -6.10 -0.61
N LEU A 125 10.85 -7.15 -0.46
CA LEU A 125 11.34 -8.51 -0.25
C LEU A 125 12.14 -9.02 -1.45
N ARG A 126 11.74 -8.65 -2.68
CA ARG A 126 12.52 -8.97 -3.88
C ARG A 126 13.90 -8.32 -3.83
N VAL A 127 13.99 -7.03 -3.49
CA VAL A 127 15.28 -6.32 -3.40
C VAL A 127 16.15 -6.87 -2.29
N ILE A 128 15.59 -7.17 -1.11
CA ILE A 128 16.31 -7.83 -0.02
C ILE A 128 16.90 -9.16 -0.51
N LYS A 129 16.12 -9.97 -1.22
CA LYS A 129 16.60 -11.25 -1.77
C LYS A 129 17.73 -11.04 -2.79
N LEU A 130 17.62 -10.05 -3.66
CA LEU A 130 18.68 -9.73 -4.62
C LEU A 130 19.96 -9.23 -3.94
N SER A 131 19.85 -8.44 -2.85
CA SER A 131 20.99 -7.97 -2.05
C SER A 131 21.80 -9.07 -1.37
N ALA A 132 21.19 -10.25 -1.17
CA ALA A 132 21.93 -11.40 -0.66
C ALA A 132 22.83 -12.06 -1.73
N THR A 133 22.63 -11.74 -3.01
CA THR A 133 23.27 -12.42 -4.15
C THR A 133 24.06 -11.50 -5.07
N ARG A 134 23.87 -10.18 -4.97
CA ARG A 134 24.50 -9.17 -5.83
C ARG A 134 25.25 -8.14 -5.00
N ASN A 135 26.33 -7.61 -5.57
CA ASN A 135 27.08 -6.51 -4.97
C ASN A 135 26.25 -5.21 -5.00
N ALA A 136 26.53 -4.29 -4.09
CA ALA A 136 25.75 -3.06 -3.90
C ALA A 136 25.62 -2.20 -5.16
N ASP A 137 26.70 -2.05 -5.95
CA ASP A 137 26.70 -1.26 -7.19
C ASP A 137 25.79 -1.85 -8.27
N ALA A 138 25.53 -3.16 -8.22
CA ALA A 138 24.64 -3.83 -9.16
C ALA A 138 23.16 -3.74 -8.78
N LEU A 139 22.81 -3.04 -7.69
CA LEU A 139 21.45 -2.90 -7.17
C LEU A 139 20.92 -1.47 -7.18
N THR A 140 21.71 -0.50 -7.66
CA THR A 140 21.30 0.91 -7.65
C THR A 140 19.97 1.13 -8.36
N PHE A 141 19.73 0.45 -9.49
CA PHE A 141 18.47 0.55 -10.23
C PHE A 141 17.28 0.03 -9.42
N GLU A 142 17.39 -1.16 -8.85
CA GLU A 142 16.35 -1.79 -8.03
C GLU A 142 16.05 -0.98 -6.77
N MET A 143 17.09 -0.42 -6.13
CA MET A 143 16.96 0.45 -4.96
C MET A 143 16.23 1.75 -5.32
N ASP A 144 16.60 2.40 -6.44
CA ASP A 144 15.92 3.62 -6.90
C ASP A 144 14.43 3.35 -7.20
N VAL A 145 14.11 2.22 -7.85
CA VAL A 145 12.72 1.81 -8.11
C VAL A 145 11.97 1.57 -6.81
N LEU A 146 12.57 0.81 -5.88
CA LEU A 146 11.97 0.48 -4.59
C LEU A 146 11.67 1.74 -3.77
N HIS A 147 12.66 2.61 -3.59
CA HIS A 147 12.50 3.81 -2.77
C HIS A 147 11.52 4.79 -3.38
N THR A 148 11.54 4.94 -4.71
CA THR A 148 10.52 5.73 -5.42
C THR A 148 9.13 5.16 -5.19
N PHE A 149 8.97 3.84 -5.32
CA PHE A 149 7.68 3.19 -5.16
C PHE A 149 7.16 3.27 -3.72
N LEU A 150 8.02 3.06 -2.72
CA LEU A 150 7.66 3.18 -1.30
C LEU A 150 7.25 4.61 -0.93
N TYR A 151 7.99 5.60 -1.42
CA TYR A 151 7.70 7.01 -1.19
C TYR A 151 6.33 7.39 -1.78
N ASP A 152 6.09 7.12 -3.07
CA ASP A 152 4.82 7.45 -3.73
C ASP A 152 3.65 6.62 -3.14
N SER A 153 3.88 5.35 -2.75
CA SER A 153 2.86 4.48 -2.15
C SER A 153 2.34 5.02 -0.82
N ALA A 154 3.19 5.67 -0.03
CA ALA A 154 2.83 6.22 1.27
C ALA A 154 1.70 7.26 1.15
N ASP A 155 1.84 8.19 0.21
CA ASP A 155 0.85 9.25 -0.04
C ASP A 155 -0.46 8.69 -0.62
N ILE A 156 -0.37 7.74 -1.55
CA ILE A 156 -1.56 7.11 -2.15
C ILE A 156 -2.33 6.31 -1.09
N LEU A 157 -1.63 5.58 -0.23
CA LEU A 157 -2.23 4.82 0.85
C LEU A 157 -2.89 5.72 1.90
N GLU A 158 -2.26 6.84 2.27
CA GLU A 158 -2.86 7.85 3.15
C GLU A 158 -4.15 8.40 2.53
N LYS A 159 -4.13 8.72 1.23
CA LYS A 159 -5.29 9.25 0.52
C LYS A 159 -6.48 8.28 0.56
N HIS A 160 -6.28 7.01 0.24
CA HIS A 160 -7.35 6.00 0.32
C HIS A 160 -7.86 5.83 1.74
N GLY A 161 -6.97 5.76 2.73
CA GLY A 161 -7.37 5.67 4.14
C GLY A 161 -8.20 6.88 4.58
N LYS A 162 -7.79 8.09 4.18
CA LYS A 162 -8.48 9.34 4.49
C LYS A 162 -9.88 9.37 3.87
N ASP A 163 -10.01 8.98 2.61
CA ASP A 163 -11.30 8.97 1.93
C ASP A 163 -12.25 7.94 2.54
N ALA A 164 -11.75 6.76 2.91
CA ALA A 164 -12.52 5.77 3.65
C ALA A 164 -13.01 6.31 5.01
N VAL A 165 -12.09 6.83 5.85
CA VAL A 165 -12.42 7.34 7.18
C VAL A 165 -13.43 8.48 7.13
N ASN A 166 -13.28 9.39 6.17
CA ASN A 166 -14.23 10.49 5.98
C ASN A 166 -15.62 10.01 5.54
N GLY A 167 -15.73 8.79 5.00
CA GLY A 167 -17.00 8.19 4.59
C GLY A 167 -17.80 7.57 5.73
N PHE A 168 -17.20 7.26 6.89
CA PHE A 168 -17.91 6.58 7.99
C PHE A 168 -17.74 7.18 9.39
N ALA A 169 -16.73 8.01 9.62
CA ALA A 169 -16.44 8.58 10.95
C ALA A 169 -16.63 10.10 10.96
N GLU A 170 -17.03 10.64 12.11
CA GLU A 170 -17.20 12.08 12.34
C GLU A 170 -16.59 12.50 13.70
N GLY A 171 -16.45 13.80 13.92
CA GLY A 171 -16.03 14.37 15.21
C GLY A 171 -14.64 13.92 15.66
N ASP A 172 -14.50 13.63 16.95
CA ASP A 172 -13.21 13.31 17.56
C ASP A 172 -12.67 11.94 17.15
N GLU A 173 -13.58 10.97 16.89
CA GLU A 173 -13.22 9.66 16.33
C GLU A 173 -12.53 9.84 14.97
N GLN A 174 -13.13 10.61 14.07
CA GLN A 174 -12.56 10.90 12.75
C GLN A 174 -11.19 11.55 12.86
N ARG A 175 -11.06 12.60 13.69
CA ARG A 175 -9.78 13.30 13.89
C ARG A 175 -8.67 12.37 14.37
N MET A 176 -8.99 11.46 15.30
CA MET A 176 -8.06 10.48 15.82
C MET A 176 -7.62 9.49 14.73
N LEU A 177 -8.56 8.97 13.93
CA LEU A 177 -8.26 8.05 12.83
C LEU A 177 -7.39 8.71 11.76
N LEU A 178 -7.72 9.95 11.36
CA LEU A 178 -6.94 10.73 10.39
C LEU A 178 -5.52 11.03 10.89
N LEU A 179 -5.35 11.34 12.18
CA LEU A 179 -4.02 11.50 12.77
C LEU A 179 -3.22 10.20 12.74
N GLY A 180 -3.87 9.07 13.04
CA GLY A 180 -3.25 7.75 12.97
C GLY A 180 -2.80 7.40 11.56
N LEU A 181 -3.62 7.65 10.55
CA LEU A 181 -3.27 7.47 9.14
C LEU A 181 -2.04 8.28 8.76
N LYS A 182 -2.02 9.58 9.08
CA LYS A 182 -0.87 10.45 8.81
C LYS A 182 0.41 9.96 9.50
N ARG A 183 0.31 9.42 10.72
CA ARG A 183 1.45 8.83 11.44
C ARG A 183 1.96 7.56 10.78
N PHE A 184 1.06 6.68 10.36
CA PHE A 184 1.39 5.37 9.79
C PHE A 184 1.82 5.43 8.31
N CYS A 185 1.41 6.46 7.58
CA CYS A 185 1.78 6.65 6.18
C CYS A 185 2.95 7.63 5.99
N LYS A 186 3.68 7.97 7.05
CA LYS A 186 4.79 8.92 6.97
C LYS A 186 6.05 8.25 6.41
N ALA A 187 6.30 8.41 5.11
CA ALA A 187 7.58 8.08 4.50
C ALA A 187 8.66 9.12 4.85
N ASN A 188 9.92 8.69 4.83
CA ASN A 188 11.05 9.61 4.95
C ASN A 188 11.14 10.48 3.68
N PRO A 189 11.60 11.74 3.79
CA PRO A 189 11.86 12.58 2.63
C PRO A 189 12.79 11.87 1.64
N PHE A 190 12.39 11.81 0.38
CA PHE A 190 13.13 11.13 -0.67
C PHE A 190 13.15 11.98 -1.94
N ASN A 191 14.32 12.13 -2.57
CA ASN A 191 14.45 12.87 -3.82
C ASN A 191 14.06 11.99 -5.00
N SER A 192 12.74 11.80 -5.16
CA SER A 192 12.18 10.98 -6.23
C SER A 192 12.52 11.51 -7.63
N LYS A 193 12.78 12.81 -7.79
CA LYS A 193 13.19 13.41 -9.07
C LYS A 193 14.52 12.85 -9.57
N GLU A 194 15.55 12.84 -8.72
CA GLU A 194 16.86 12.30 -9.11
C GLU A 194 16.85 10.79 -9.27
N ALA A 195 16.11 10.06 -8.43
CA ALA A 195 15.93 8.61 -8.60
C ALA A 195 15.24 8.27 -9.93
N LYS A 196 14.15 8.97 -10.26
CA LYS A 196 13.42 8.80 -11.54
C LYS A 196 14.31 9.12 -12.76
N ARG A 197 15.23 10.08 -12.65
CA ARG A 197 16.23 10.36 -13.70
C ARG A 197 17.18 9.18 -13.90
N ARG A 198 17.79 8.66 -12.82
CA ARG A 198 18.68 7.48 -12.92
C ARG A 198 17.98 6.24 -13.49
N ILE A 199 16.72 6.02 -13.08
CA ILE A 199 15.89 4.96 -13.64
C ILE A 199 15.69 5.17 -15.15
N ALA A 200 15.31 6.38 -15.56
CA ALA A 200 15.09 6.71 -16.97
C ALA A 200 16.37 6.57 -17.81
N ASP A 201 17.50 7.09 -17.33
CA ASP A 201 18.79 7.00 -18.01
C ASP A 201 19.19 5.54 -18.25
N LYS A 202 18.98 4.67 -17.24
CA LYS A 202 19.23 3.23 -17.37
C LYS A 202 18.32 2.56 -18.38
N LEU A 203 17.02 2.88 -18.39
CA LEU A 203 16.06 2.35 -19.36
C LEU A 203 16.38 2.77 -20.80
N ILE A 204 16.79 4.04 -20.99
CA ILE A 204 17.17 4.58 -22.28
C ILE A 204 18.46 3.92 -22.79
N ALA A 205 19.47 3.80 -21.93
CA ALA A 205 20.74 3.18 -22.28
C ALA A 205 20.58 1.71 -22.68
N ASP A 206 19.72 0.95 -21.98
CA ASP A 206 19.50 -0.46 -22.25
C ASP A 206 18.48 -0.72 -23.38
N GLY A 207 17.65 0.27 -23.72
CA GLY A 207 16.56 0.14 -24.71
C GLY A 207 15.45 -0.83 -24.29
N ARG A 208 15.42 -1.25 -23.02
CA ARG A 208 14.48 -2.24 -22.46
C ARG A 208 14.38 -2.11 -20.94
N TYR A 209 13.44 -2.84 -20.35
CA TYR A 209 13.38 -3.02 -18.90
C TYR A 209 14.51 -3.97 -18.44
N PRO A 210 15.40 -3.56 -17.50
CA PRO A 210 16.68 -4.24 -17.24
C PRO A 210 16.63 -5.36 -16.18
N LEU A 211 15.43 -5.86 -15.82
CA LEU A 211 15.22 -6.86 -14.77
C LEU A 211 14.67 -8.19 -15.28
#